data_AF-N6UQ07-F1
#
_entry.id   AF-N6UQ07-F1
#
_cell.length_a   1.000
_cell.length_b   1.000
_cell.length_c   1.000
_cell.angle_alpha   90.00
_cell.angle_beta   90.00
_cell.angle_gamma   90.00
#
_symmetry.space_group_name_H-M   'P 1'
#
loop_
_entity.id
_entity.type
_entity.pdbx_description
1 polymer ?
#
loop_
_entity_poly.entity_id
_entity_poly.type
_entity_poly.pdbx_seq_one_letter_code
_entity_poly.pdbx_strand_id
1 'polypeptide(L)'
;MFDDLEKSTTFLRYRVSDINVKGQTFAEALSEPGLAFVAAKFDGILGLVYSRISVDGLVPLFYNMVNQGIVSQAVFSFYLNRNPDGKVGGELIFGGSDPNYYSGNFTYLPVDRQAYWQFKMDEVIVGQKTFCKGGCEAIADTGTSLNAGPVDEVKALNEAIGATPLVGGEYAVDCSLIPNLPAIKFILGGNTFVLEGKDYVLAESAMGKTVCLSGFFGIDIPPPNGPLWILGDVFIGKYYTEFDAQNNRVGFAISKVPLTKGITPRRSLRNVALHLEDMKKRYRVGGVPEPLTNYLDAQYYGEISLGTPPQTFDVIFDTGSSNFWVPSAKCSILNIGSAIVTSQTFAEATNEPGIAFIAGKFDGILGLAYPSISVDGVLPVFYNMINQKLVEQPVFSFYLNRDADGNVGGEILFGGSDSDYYEGEFTYLNVDRQAYWQVKMDSVKVNSSTFCEEIKALNKIIGAVELLAGEYFIDCNKIPTLPPINFVLGGKSFTLEGSDYILEVDTGLGINECISGFMGLDVEAPAGPLWILGDVFIGKYYTEFDVGNNRVGFAQSKNSAN
;
A
#
# COMPACT_ATOMS: atom_id res chain seq x y z
N MET A 1 -11.43 -32.23 9.77
CA MET A 1 -11.83 -31.11 10.65
C MET A 1 -13.34 -31.07 10.86
N PHE A 2 -14.17 -31.13 9.81
CA PHE A 2 -15.63 -31.16 9.98
C PHE A 2 -16.21 -32.51 10.44
N ASP A 3 -15.56 -33.64 10.20
CA ASP A 3 -16.13 -34.97 10.53
C ASP A 3 -16.12 -35.31 12.04
N ASP A 4 -15.33 -34.59 12.84
CA ASP A 4 -15.19 -34.81 14.29
C ASP A 4 -16.17 -33.97 15.14
N LEU A 5 -17.00 -33.14 14.51
CA LEU A 5 -17.99 -32.29 15.17
C LEU A 5 -19.34 -33.02 15.27
N GLU A 6 -19.97 -32.98 16.45
CA GLU A 6 -21.37 -33.40 16.60
C GLU A 6 -22.28 -32.25 16.13
N LYS A 7 -23.28 -32.52 15.28
CA LYS A 7 -24.00 -31.46 14.52
C LYS A 7 -25.52 -31.61 14.54
N SER A 8 -26.20 -30.48 14.41
CA SER A 8 -27.62 -30.38 14.03
C SER A 8 -27.78 -29.48 12.79
N THR A 9 -28.77 -29.78 11.93
CA THR A 9 -29.05 -28.99 10.72
C THR A 9 -30.22 -28.04 10.95
N THR A 10 -30.02 -26.73 10.75
CA THR A 10 -31.04 -25.70 11.02
C THR A 10 -31.20 -24.74 9.82
N PHE A 11 -32.42 -24.20 9.65
CA PHE A 11 -32.76 -23.21 8.60
C PHE A 11 -32.95 -21.83 9.22
N LEU A 12 -32.17 -20.82 8.80
CA LEU A 12 -32.34 -19.43 9.21
C LEU A 12 -32.12 -18.44 8.04
N ARG A 13 -32.42 -17.16 8.30
CA ARG A 13 -31.93 -16.04 7.47
C ARG A 13 -30.49 -15.74 7.88
N TYR A 14 -29.57 -15.72 6.92
CA TYR A 14 -28.15 -15.45 7.16
C TYR A 14 -27.79 -14.07 6.59
N ARG A 15 -27.10 -13.24 7.39
CA ARG A 15 -26.64 -11.91 6.98
C ARG A 15 -25.12 -11.88 6.98
N VAL A 16 -24.51 -11.58 5.83
CA VAL A 16 -23.08 -11.30 5.71
C VAL A 16 -22.94 -9.84 5.27
N SER A 17 -22.35 -8.99 6.11
CA SER A 17 -22.39 -7.53 5.92
C SER A 17 -23.85 -7.03 5.76
N ASP A 18 -24.16 -6.27 4.71
CA ASP A 18 -25.52 -5.81 4.38
C ASP A 18 -26.34 -6.76 3.49
N ILE A 19 -25.78 -7.94 3.18
CA ILE A 19 -26.37 -8.91 2.26
C ILE A 19 -27.23 -9.92 3.02
N ASN A 20 -28.49 -10.08 2.59
CA ASN A 20 -29.42 -11.06 3.17
C ASN A 20 -29.58 -12.28 2.26
N VAL A 21 -28.99 -13.41 2.64
CA VAL A 21 -29.13 -14.68 1.92
C VAL A 21 -30.28 -15.49 2.53
N LYS A 22 -31.27 -15.83 1.70
CA LYS A 22 -32.47 -16.57 2.15
C LYS A 22 -32.23 -18.08 2.04
N GLY A 23 -32.75 -18.83 3.01
CA GLY A 23 -32.76 -20.29 2.96
C GLY A 23 -31.37 -20.92 3.04
N GLN A 24 -30.40 -20.25 3.66
CA GLN A 24 -29.09 -20.84 3.90
C GLN A 24 -29.21 -21.91 4.99
N THR A 25 -28.88 -23.15 4.64
CA THR A 25 -28.68 -24.23 5.61
C THR A 25 -27.25 -24.17 6.13
N PHE A 26 -27.07 -24.28 7.44
CA PHE A 26 -25.76 -24.37 8.07
C PHE A 26 -25.79 -25.44 9.16
N ALA A 27 -24.62 -25.92 9.55
CA ALA A 27 -24.46 -26.87 10.63
C ALA A 27 -24.24 -26.12 11.95
N GLU A 28 -25.01 -26.47 12.97
CA GLU A 28 -24.77 -26.04 14.35
C GLU A 28 -23.77 -27.00 14.99
N ALA A 29 -22.61 -26.50 15.43
CA ALA A 29 -21.62 -27.29 16.15
C ALA A 29 -22.09 -27.49 17.60
N LEU A 30 -22.36 -28.74 17.98
CA LEU A 30 -22.79 -29.13 19.33
C LEU A 30 -21.62 -29.57 20.21
N SER A 31 -20.51 -29.97 19.58
CA SER A 31 -19.28 -30.40 20.24
C SER A 31 -18.08 -30.14 19.33
N GLU A 32 -17.04 -29.53 19.88
CA GLU A 32 -15.80 -29.14 19.20
C GLU A 32 -14.59 -29.77 19.90
N PRO A 33 -14.18 -31.00 19.54
CA PRO A 33 -13.02 -31.64 20.16
C PRO A 33 -11.70 -31.03 19.67
N GLY A 34 -10.72 -30.94 20.58
CA GLY A 34 -9.35 -30.50 20.28
C GLY A 34 -9.02 -29.09 20.79
N LEU A 35 -7.75 -28.73 20.72
CA LEU A 35 -7.26 -27.43 21.21
C LEU A 35 -7.34 -26.31 20.17
N ALA A 36 -7.60 -26.64 18.90
CA ALA A 36 -7.61 -25.67 17.81
C ALA A 36 -8.70 -24.59 18.00
N PHE A 37 -9.95 -24.98 18.28
CA PHE A 37 -11.05 -24.05 18.53
C PHE A 37 -10.96 -23.36 19.90
N VAL A 38 -10.25 -23.95 20.87
CA VAL A 38 -9.94 -23.28 22.15
C VAL A 38 -8.95 -22.13 21.96
N ALA A 39 -8.01 -22.25 21.02
CA ALA A 39 -7.00 -21.24 20.72
C ALA A 39 -7.44 -20.23 19.64
N ALA A 40 -8.49 -20.54 18.88
CA ALA A 40 -9.01 -19.67 17.83
C ALA A 40 -9.61 -18.38 18.42
N LYS A 41 -9.44 -17.27 17.70
CA LYS A 41 -10.11 -15.99 17.99
C LYS A 41 -11.40 -15.79 17.19
N PHE A 42 -11.85 -16.83 16.48
CA PHE A 42 -13.04 -16.81 15.63
C PHE A 42 -14.06 -17.84 16.11
N ASP A 43 -15.34 -17.57 15.86
CA ASP A 43 -16.46 -18.39 16.35
C ASP A 43 -16.80 -19.58 15.45
N GLY A 44 -16.35 -19.60 14.19
CA GLY A 44 -16.68 -20.65 13.24
C GLY A 44 -16.08 -20.45 11.85
N ILE A 45 -16.48 -21.31 10.92
CA ILE A 45 -15.92 -21.37 9.55
C ILE A 45 -17.04 -21.17 8.52
N LEU A 46 -16.79 -20.27 7.57
CA LEU A 46 -17.64 -20.06 6.39
C LEU A 46 -16.94 -20.65 5.17
N GLY A 47 -17.39 -21.81 4.70
CA GLY A 47 -16.79 -22.50 3.56
C GLY A 47 -17.12 -21.81 2.22
N LEU A 48 -16.08 -21.50 1.44
CA LEU A 48 -16.16 -20.83 0.14
C LEU A 48 -15.68 -21.70 -1.04
N VAL A 49 -15.56 -23.01 -0.82
CA VAL A 49 -15.13 -24.01 -1.81
C VAL A 49 -16.32 -24.58 -2.60
N TYR A 50 -16.04 -25.41 -3.60
CA TYR A 50 -17.07 -26.05 -4.43
C TYR A 50 -17.96 -27.00 -3.63
N SER A 51 -19.24 -27.08 -4.00
CA SER A 51 -20.25 -27.90 -3.31
C SER A 51 -19.92 -29.40 -3.27
N ARG A 52 -19.04 -29.90 -4.15
CA ARG A 52 -18.61 -31.30 -4.24
C ARG A 52 -18.06 -31.86 -2.92
N ILE A 53 -17.38 -31.02 -2.14
CA ILE A 53 -16.78 -31.42 -0.86
C ILE A 53 -17.56 -30.89 0.36
N SER A 54 -18.77 -30.37 0.11
CA SER A 54 -19.68 -30.00 1.17
C SER A 54 -20.21 -31.25 1.86
N VAL A 55 -19.93 -31.37 3.17
CA VAL A 55 -20.42 -32.47 3.99
C VAL A 55 -21.96 -32.43 4.01
N ASP A 56 -22.58 -33.61 3.96
CA ASP A 56 -24.03 -33.80 3.85
C ASP A 56 -24.69 -33.17 2.62
N GLY A 57 -23.90 -32.75 1.63
CA GLY A 57 -24.40 -32.15 0.39
C GLY A 57 -25.05 -30.78 0.59
N LEU A 58 -24.72 -30.07 1.68
CA LEU A 58 -25.27 -28.75 1.96
C LEU A 58 -24.83 -27.76 0.88
N VAL A 59 -25.74 -26.88 0.46
CA VAL A 59 -25.43 -25.85 -0.54
C VAL A 59 -24.56 -24.76 0.11
N PRO A 60 -23.32 -24.51 -0.38
CA PRO A 60 -22.46 -23.47 0.19
C PRO A 60 -23.06 -22.08 0.03
N LEU A 61 -22.70 -21.16 0.93
CA LEU A 61 -23.29 -19.83 0.99
C LEU A 61 -23.18 -19.05 -0.33
N PHE A 62 -21.99 -19.08 -0.95
CA PHE A 62 -21.75 -18.34 -2.18
C PHE A 62 -22.62 -18.85 -3.34
N TYR A 63 -22.90 -20.15 -3.42
CA TYR A 63 -23.84 -20.70 -4.41
C TYR A 63 -25.25 -20.13 -4.22
N ASN A 64 -25.70 -20.01 -2.97
CA ASN A 64 -27.00 -19.41 -2.68
C ASN A 64 -27.03 -17.92 -3.01
N MET A 65 -25.94 -17.18 -2.80
CA MET A 65 -25.83 -15.78 -3.24
C MET A 65 -25.95 -15.65 -4.77
N VAL A 66 -25.23 -16.49 -5.52
CA VAL A 66 -25.28 -16.53 -6.98
C VAL A 66 -26.67 -16.91 -7.48
N ASN A 67 -27.26 -17.99 -6.96
CA ASN A 67 -28.59 -18.46 -7.36
C ASN A 67 -29.71 -17.46 -7.07
N GLN A 68 -29.55 -16.63 -6.03
CA GLN A 68 -30.51 -15.59 -5.67
C GLN A 68 -30.28 -14.28 -6.45
N GLY A 69 -29.25 -14.19 -7.30
CA GLY A 69 -28.90 -12.98 -8.04
C GLY A 69 -28.48 -11.83 -7.12
N ILE A 70 -27.92 -12.16 -5.95
CA ILE A 70 -27.52 -11.18 -4.93
C ILE A 70 -26.18 -10.53 -5.28
N VAL A 71 -25.30 -11.28 -5.94
CA VAL A 71 -23.98 -10.81 -6.39
C VAL A 71 -24.03 -10.44 -7.87
N SER A 72 -23.36 -9.36 -8.24
CA SER A 72 -23.27 -8.86 -9.62
C SER A 72 -22.56 -9.83 -10.56
N GLN A 73 -21.56 -10.53 -10.05
CA GLN A 73 -20.78 -11.54 -10.75
C GLN A 73 -20.61 -12.76 -9.83
N ALA A 74 -20.46 -13.96 -10.40
CA ALA A 74 -20.18 -15.16 -9.61
C ALA A 74 -18.67 -15.26 -9.29
N VAL A 75 -18.11 -14.18 -8.74
CA VAL A 75 -16.73 -14.10 -8.27
C VAL A 75 -16.69 -13.58 -6.83
N PHE A 76 -15.62 -13.88 -6.10
CA PHE A 76 -15.29 -13.22 -4.84
C PHE A 76 -13.77 -13.07 -4.72
N SER A 77 -13.29 -12.15 -3.89
CA SER A 77 -11.87 -11.85 -3.81
C SER A 77 -11.40 -11.54 -2.40
N PHE A 78 -10.10 -11.70 -2.18
CA PHE A 78 -9.44 -11.44 -0.91
C PHE A 78 -8.26 -10.50 -1.05
N TYR A 79 -8.24 -9.48 -0.20
CA TYR A 79 -7.07 -8.75 0.23
C TYR A 79 -6.74 -9.16 1.67
N LEU A 80 -5.51 -9.60 1.93
CA LEU A 80 -5.06 -9.89 3.29
C LEU A 80 -3.92 -8.95 3.64
N ASN A 81 -4.14 -8.09 4.63
CA ASN A 81 -3.10 -7.17 5.09
C ASN A 81 -2.09 -7.94 5.92
N ARG A 82 -0.83 -7.89 5.49
CA ARG A 82 0.27 -8.58 6.17
C ARG A 82 0.84 -7.81 7.34
N ASN A 83 0.38 -6.58 7.55
CA ASN A 83 0.69 -5.80 8.73
C ASN A 83 -0.18 -6.26 9.91
N PRO A 84 0.37 -6.98 10.92
CA PRO A 84 -0.42 -7.53 12.03
C PRO A 84 -1.08 -6.46 12.91
N ASP A 85 -0.58 -5.22 12.85
CA ASP A 85 -1.09 -4.07 13.61
C ASP A 85 -1.90 -3.09 12.74
N GLY A 86 -2.16 -3.46 11.48
CA GLY A 86 -2.93 -2.62 10.58
C GLY A 86 -4.38 -2.47 11.06
N LYS A 87 -4.95 -1.27 10.91
CA LYS A 87 -6.35 -0.99 11.33
C LYS A 87 -7.36 -1.90 10.61
N VAL A 88 -7.06 -2.28 9.38
CA VAL A 88 -7.81 -3.24 8.56
C VAL A 88 -6.91 -4.44 8.29
N GLY A 89 -7.28 -5.61 8.84
CA GLY A 89 -6.52 -6.86 8.67
C GLY A 89 -6.69 -7.53 7.30
N GLY A 90 -7.73 -7.15 6.55
CA GLY A 90 -8.03 -7.69 5.22
C GLY A 90 -9.46 -7.36 4.79
N GLU A 91 -9.80 -7.71 3.56
CA GLU A 91 -11.12 -7.51 2.96
C GLU A 91 -11.53 -8.74 2.13
N LEU A 92 -12.80 -9.12 2.25
CA LEU A 92 -13.48 -10.09 1.37
C LEU A 92 -14.58 -9.36 0.60
N ILE A 93 -14.56 -9.47 -0.72
CA ILE A 93 -15.62 -8.94 -1.60
C ILE A 93 -16.37 -10.08 -2.26
N PHE A 94 -17.69 -10.00 -2.26
CA PHE A 94 -18.55 -10.84 -3.10
C PHE A 94 -19.04 -10.04 -4.31
N GLY A 95 -18.91 -10.61 -5.50
CA GLY A 95 -19.45 -10.03 -6.75
C GLY A 95 -18.49 -9.18 -7.57
N GLY A 96 -17.21 -9.13 -7.20
CA GLY A 96 -16.16 -8.41 -7.93
C GLY A 96 -14.82 -8.51 -7.20
N SER A 97 -13.92 -7.60 -7.57
CA SER A 97 -12.63 -7.34 -6.93
C SER A 97 -12.46 -5.84 -6.68
N ASP A 98 -11.71 -5.45 -5.65
CA ASP A 98 -11.40 -4.05 -5.36
C ASP A 98 -10.06 -3.64 -5.98
N PRO A 99 -10.06 -2.84 -7.06
CA PRO A 99 -8.85 -2.34 -7.72
C PRO A 99 -7.98 -1.45 -6.82
N ASN A 100 -8.48 -0.98 -5.67
CA ASN A 100 -7.69 -0.22 -4.70
C ASN A 100 -6.59 -1.07 -4.04
N TYR A 101 -6.77 -2.40 -3.99
CA TYR A 101 -5.87 -3.30 -3.27
C TYR A 101 -4.95 -4.11 -4.18
N TYR A 102 -5.03 -3.96 -5.50
CA TYR A 102 -4.12 -4.65 -6.43
C TYR A 102 -3.72 -3.83 -7.66
N SER A 103 -2.56 -4.13 -8.22
CA SER A 103 -2.00 -3.52 -9.44
C SER A 103 -1.84 -4.55 -10.56
N GLY A 104 -1.93 -4.07 -11.80
CA GLY A 104 -1.77 -4.88 -13.00
C GLY A 104 -2.95 -5.82 -13.28
N ASN A 105 -2.78 -6.67 -14.29
CA ASN A 105 -3.81 -7.64 -14.67
C ASN A 105 -3.70 -8.92 -13.85
N PHE A 106 -4.86 -9.52 -13.56
CA PHE A 106 -4.92 -10.86 -13.00
C PHE A 106 -4.28 -11.89 -13.95
N THR A 107 -3.39 -12.70 -13.40
CA THR A 107 -3.00 -13.97 -14.02
C THR A 107 -4.00 -15.03 -13.59
N TYR A 108 -4.85 -15.47 -14.52
CA TYR A 108 -5.86 -16.49 -14.24
C TYR A 108 -5.37 -17.90 -14.55
N LEU A 109 -5.59 -18.81 -13.61
CA LEU A 109 -5.32 -20.24 -13.73
C LEU A 109 -6.64 -21.01 -13.72
N PRO A 110 -6.89 -21.91 -14.69
CA PRO A 110 -8.11 -22.69 -14.73
C PRO A 110 -8.17 -23.68 -13.58
N VAL A 111 -9.35 -23.85 -13.00
CA VAL A 111 -9.62 -24.91 -12.01
C VAL A 111 -9.78 -26.24 -12.73
N ASP A 112 -8.89 -27.19 -12.46
CA ASP A 112 -8.90 -28.54 -13.07
C ASP A 112 -9.82 -29.51 -12.32
N ARG A 113 -10.00 -29.33 -11.01
CA ARG A 113 -10.89 -30.13 -10.18
C ARG A 113 -11.71 -29.24 -9.24
N GLN A 114 -13.00 -29.13 -9.54
CA GLN A 114 -14.03 -28.43 -8.74
C GLN A 114 -14.34 -29.15 -7.41
N ALA A 115 -13.35 -29.23 -6.53
CA ALA A 115 -13.44 -29.68 -5.16
C ALA A 115 -12.92 -28.53 -4.27
N TYR A 116 -11.62 -28.30 -4.31
CA TYR A 116 -10.98 -27.07 -3.83
C TYR A 116 -10.85 -26.07 -4.98
N TRP A 117 -10.30 -24.89 -4.70
CA TRP A 117 -9.79 -23.97 -5.71
C TRP A 117 -8.44 -24.47 -6.24
N GLN A 118 -8.49 -25.64 -6.87
CA GLN A 118 -7.34 -26.41 -7.33
C GLN A 118 -6.93 -26.00 -8.74
N PHE A 119 -5.64 -25.82 -8.96
CA PHE A 119 -5.05 -25.50 -10.25
C PHE A 119 -3.66 -26.14 -10.37
N LYS A 120 -3.19 -26.27 -11.62
CA LYS A 120 -1.84 -26.74 -11.92
C LYS A 120 -0.78 -25.69 -11.59
N MET A 121 0.25 -26.12 -10.85
CA MET A 121 1.49 -25.39 -10.62
C MET A 121 2.62 -26.03 -11.44
N ASP A 122 3.41 -25.23 -12.13
CA ASP A 122 4.42 -25.73 -13.07
C ASP A 122 5.68 -26.21 -12.33
N GLU A 123 6.21 -25.38 -11.42
CA GLU A 123 7.34 -25.70 -10.55
C GLU A 123 7.50 -24.66 -9.44
N VAL A 124 8.27 -25.01 -8.40
CA VAL A 124 8.72 -24.07 -7.36
C VAL A 124 10.25 -24.06 -7.32
N ILE A 125 10.87 -22.89 -7.36
CA ILE A 125 12.33 -22.73 -7.46
C ILE A 125 12.87 -21.99 -6.24
N VAL A 126 13.87 -22.58 -5.58
CA VAL A 126 14.60 -21.95 -4.47
C VAL A 126 16.10 -22.09 -4.69
N GLY A 127 16.76 -20.99 -5.04
CA GLY A 127 18.18 -21.00 -5.43
C GLY A 127 18.41 -21.91 -6.64
N GLN A 128 19.13 -23.02 -6.44
CA GLN A 128 19.40 -24.04 -7.47
C GLN A 128 18.49 -25.27 -7.38
N LYS A 129 17.59 -25.32 -6.38
CA LYS A 129 16.67 -26.45 -6.19
C LYS A 129 15.33 -26.16 -6.89
N THR A 130 14.78 -27.20 -7.50
CA THR A 130 13.45 -27.20 -8.11
C THR A 130 12.59 -28.25 -7.42
N PHE A 131 11.41 -27.83 -6.96
CA PHE A 131 10.36 -28.61 -6.34
C PHE A 131 9.15 -28.64 -7.29
N CYS A 132 8.16 -29.50 -7.04
CA CYS A 132 7.01 -29.67 -7.96
C CYS A 132 7.49 -29.97 -9.40
N LYS A 133 8.58 -30.74 -9.54
CA LYS A 133 9.26 -30.93 -10.83
C LYS A 133 8.38 -31.70 -11.82
N GLY A 134 8.11 -31.10 -12.97
CA GLY A 134 7.23 -31.68 -14.00
C GLY A 134 5.75 -31.31 -13.81
N GLY A 135 5.46 -30.40 -12.89
CA GLY A 135 4.14 -29.94 -12.54
C GLY A 135 3.51 -30.76 -11.41
N CYS A 136 2.71 -30.08 -10.60
CA CYS A 136 1.94 -30.65 -9.51
C CYS A 136 0.62 -29.89 -9.35
N GLU A 137 -0.23 -30.38 -8.47
CA GLU A 137 -1.51 -29.77 -8.13
C GLU A 137 -1.34 -28.84 -6.92
N ALA A 138 -1.90 -27.65 -7.01
CA ALA A 138 -1.91 -26.67 -5.93
C ALA A 138 -3.33 -26.15 -5.67
N ILE A 139 -3.61 -25.68 -4.46
CA ILE A 139 -4.86 -25.00 -4.11
C ILE A 139 -4.55 -23.60 -3.55
N ALA A 140 -5.40 -22.61 -3.84
CA ALA A 140 -5.43 -21.36 -3.09
C ALA A 140 -6.41 -21.52 -1.92
N ASP A 141 -5.94 -21.29 -0.69
CA ASP A 141 -6.72 -21.58 0.52
C ASP A 141 -6.53 -20.50 1.59
N THR A 142 -7.54 -19.65 1.77
CA THR A 142 -7.61 -18.63 2.83
C THR A 142 -7.90 -19.24 4.22
N GLY A 143 -8.14 -20.55 4.30
CA GLY A 143 -8.30 -21.28 5.56
C GLY A 143 -6.98 -21.77 6.15
N THR A 144 -5.87 -21.60 5.43
CA THR A 144 -4.53 -22.03 5.84
C THR A 144 -3.59 -20.84 5.89
N SER A 145 -3.03 -20.54 7.07
CA SER A 145 -2.16 -19.37 7.23
C SER A 145 -0.79 -19.53 6.54
N LEU A 146 -0.18 -20.71 6.62
CA LEU A 146 1.11 -21.00 6.00
C LEU A 146 0.94 -21.56 4.58
N ASN A 147 1.99 -21.47 3.76
CA ASN A 147 2.07 -22.31 2.57
C ASN A 147 2.37 -23.75 2.99
N ALA A 148 1.79 -24.72 2.29
CA ALA A 148 2.03 -26.13 2.58
C ALA A 148 2.29 -26.96 1.33
N GLY A 149 2.88 -28.13 1.52
CA GLY A 149 3.19 -29.07 0.45
C GLY A 149 3.68 -30.41 1.01
N PRO A 150 4.01 -31.38 0.13
CA PRO A 150 4.49 -32.69 0.53
C PRO A 150 5.65 -32.59 1.53
N VAL A 151 5.61 -33.42 2.59
CA VAL A 151 6.51 -33.29 3.75
C VAL A 151 7.99 -33.29 3.33
N ASP A 152 8.37 -34.18 2.43
CA ASP A 152 9.75 -34.31 1.96
C ASP A 152 10.21 -33.10 1.13
N GLU A 153 9.34 -32.54 0.30
CA GLU A 153 9.66 -31.36 -0.51
C GLU A 153 9.77 -30.11 0.37
N VAL A 154 8.80 -29.89 1.27
CA VAL A 154 8.82 -28.73 2.18
C VAL A 154 9.96 -28.81 3.18
N LYS A 155 10.34 -30.00 3.64
CA LYS A 155 11.55 -30.20 4.44
C LYS A 155 12.79 -29.76 3.67
N ALA A 156 12.96 -30.24 2.43
CA ALA A 156 14.10 -29.89 1.60
C ALA A 156 14.13 -28.40 1.18
N LEU A 157 12.95 -27.75 1.10
CA LEU A 157 12.78 -26.31 0.92
C LEU A 157 13.23 -25.55 2.17
N ASN A 158 12.75 -25.93 3.36
CA ASN A 158 13.14 -25.32 4.62
C ASN A 158 14.65 -25.45 4.89
N GLU A 159 15.25 -26.60 4.57
CA GLU A 159 16.70 -26.79 4.60
C GLU A 159 17.44 -25.85 3.61
N ALA A 160 16.84 -25.55 2.45
CA ALA A 160 17.45 -24.67 1.44
C ALA A 160 17.47 -23.20 1.87
N ILE A 161 16.52 -22.77 2.70
CA ILE A 161 16.47 -21.42 3.29
C ILE A 161 17.20 -21.34 4.64
N GLY A 162 17.82 -22.44 5.10
CA GLY A 162 18.54 -22.48 6.38
C GLY A 162 17.65 -22.51 7.61
N ALA A 163 16.37 -22.88 7.45
CA ALA A 163 15.44 -23.02 8.56
C ALA A 163 15.68 -24.32 9.35
N THR A 164 15.40 -24.29 10.64
CA THR A 164 15.59 -25.41 11.57
C THR A 164 14.24 -25.90 12.10
N PRO A 165 13.99 -27.21 12.14
CA PRO A 165 12.67 -27.73 12.54
C PRO A 165 12.39 -27.48 14.03
N LEU A 166 11.13 -27.18 14.33
CA LEU A 166 10.58 -27.04 15.67
C LEU A 166 9.67 -28.22 16.03
N VAL A 167 9.37 -28.34 17.33
CA VAL A 167 8.38 -29.29 17.83
C VAL A 167 7.00 -28.86 17.32
N GLY A 168 6.33 -29.72 16.55
CA GLY A 168 5.03 -29.41 15.94
C GLY A 168 5.05 -29.29 14.42
N GLY A 169 6.23 -29.36 13.78
CA GLY A 169 6.39 -29.40 12.32
C GLY A 169 6.64 -28.04 11.65
N GLU A 170 6.58 -26.95 12.43
CA GLU A 170 7.03 -25.63 12.02
C GLU A 170 8.56 -25.57 11.91
N TYR A 171 9.09 -24.50 11.31
CA TYR A 171 10.52 -24.27 11.20
C TYR A 171 10.87 -22.86 11.66
N ALA A 172 11.94 -22.73 12.46
CA ALA A 172 12.49 -21.44 12.87
C ALA A 172 13.58 -21.00 11.89
N VAL A 173 13.60 -19.70 11.60
CA VAL A 173 14.65 -19.01 10.85
C VAL A 173 15.31 -17.99 11.78
N ASP A 174 16.63 -17.80 11.65
CA ASP A 174 17.28 -16.68 12.32
C ASP A 174 16.77 -15.36 11.70
N CYS A 175 16.10 -14.55 12.52
CA CYS A 175 15.53 -13.27 12.09
C CYS A 175 16.56 -12.35 11.39
N SER A 176 17.83 -12.43 11.76
CA SER A 176 18.90 -11.63 11.14
C SER A 176 19.22 -12.05 9.70
N LEU A 177 18.85 -13.27 9.31
CA LEU A 177 19.08 -13.80 7.98
C LEU A 177 17.98 -13.43 6.99
N ILE A 178 16.82 -12.95 7.44
CA ILE A 178 15.65 -12.60 6.59
C ILE A 178 16.04 -11.83 5.31
N PRO A 179 16.87 -10.77 5.37
CA PRO A 179 17.23 -9.99 4.17
C PRO A 179 18.12 -10.74 3.17
N ASN A 180 18.74 -11.84 3.60
CA ASN A 180 19.67 -12.65 2.83
C ASN A 180 19.10 -14.01 2.42
N LEU A 181 17.87 -14.33 2.82
CA LEU A 181 17.24 -15.59 2.44
C LEU A 181 16.98 -15.62 0.93
N PRO A 182 17.06 -16.80 0.27
CA PRO A 182 16.85 -16.88 -1.16
C PRO A 182 15.37 -16.66 -1.52
N ALA A 183 15.13 -15.89 -2.58
CA ALA A 183 13.80 -15.76 -3.16
C ALA A 183 13.22 -17.13 -3.56
N ILE A 184 11.94 -17.34 -3.24
CA ILE A 184 11.17 -18.53 -3.61
C ILE A 184 10.25 -18.15 -4.77
N LYS A 185 10.39 -18.84 -5.90
CA LYS A 185 9.64 -18.55 -7.12
C LYS A 185 8.63 -19.65 -7.39
N PHE A 186 7.35 -19.29 -7.45
CA PHE A 186 6.26 -20.15 -7.89
C PHE A 186 6.00 -19.87 -9.37
N ILE A 187 6.08 -20.89 -10.20
CA ILE A 187 5.77 -20.78 -11.62
C ILE A 187 4.35 -21.29 -11.85
N LEU A 188 3.47 -20.38 -12.24
CA LEU A 188 2.03 -20.62 -12.37
C LEU A 188 1.56 -20.19 -13.75
N GLY A 189 1.18 -21.15 -14.59
CA GLY A 189 0.73 -20.87 -15.96
C GLY A 189 1.80 -20.15 -16.78
N GLY A 190 3.07 -20.47 -16.55
CA GLY A 190 4.23 -19.80 -17.17
C GLY A 190 4.60 -18.43 -16.59
N ASN A 191 3.84 -17.89 -15.63
CA ASN A 191 4.15 -16.63 -14.96
C ASN A 191 4.89 -16.88 -13.64
N THR A 192 5.79 -15.96 -13.27
CA THR A 192 6.62 -16.11 -12.06
C THR A 192 6.09 -15.25 -10.92
N PHE A 193 5.75 -15.88 -9.81
CA PHE A 193 5.36 -15.24 -8.55
C PHE A 193 6.47 -15.44 -7.53
N VAL A 194 6.99 -14.35 -6.96
CA VAL A 194 8.19 -14.36 -6.12
C VAL A 194 7.81 -14.04 -4.69
N LEU A 195 8.20 -14.88 -3.72
CA LEU A 195 8.23 -14.54 -2.30
C LEU A 195 9.68 -14.33 -1.87
N GLU A 196 9.99 -13.14 -1.37
CA GLU A 196 11.28 -12.83 -0.73
C GLU A 196 11.26 -13.27 0.75
N GLY A 197 12.41 -13.30 1.41
CA GLY A 197 12.53 -13.72 2.82
C GLY A 197 11.49 -13.09 3.75
N LYS A 198 11.25 -11.77 3.62
CA LYS A 198 10.21 -11.04 4.35
C LYS A 198 8.78 -11.50 4.05
N ASP A 199 8.55 -12.00 2.84
CA ASP A 199 7.23 -12.39 2.37
C ASP A 199 6.90 -13.82 2.82
N TYR A 200 7.85 -14.63 3.25
CA TYR A 200 7.54 -15.97 3.74
C TYR A 200 8.06 -16.26 5.13
N VAL A 201 8.62 -15.29 5.85
CA VAL A 201 8.97 -15.44 7.27
C VAL A 201 8.02 -14.63 8.13
N LEU A 202 7.37 -15.28 9.09
CA LEU A 202 6.49 -14.64 10.07
C LEU A 202 7.28 -14.31 11.32
N ALA A 203 7.38 -13.03 11.67
CA ALA A 203 8.05 -12.57 12.88
C ALA A 203 7.01 -12.39 14.00
N GLU A 204 7.03 -13.28 14.98
CA GLU A 204 6.12 -13.27 16.11
C GLU A 204 6.84 -12.88 17.40
N SER A 205 6.16 -12.12 18.27
CA SER A 205 6.66 -11.80 19.61
C SER A 205 6.13 -12.81 20.62
N ALA A 206 7.01 -13.68 21.13
CA ALA A 206 6.69 -14.65 22.18
C ALA A 206 7.52 -14.36 23.43
N MET A 207 6.86 -14.11 24.56
CA MET A 207 7.51 -13.84 25.87
C MET A 207 8.57 -12.72 25.82
N GLY A 208 8.35 -11.67 25.01
CA GLY A 208 9.28 -10.54 24.87
C GLY A 208 10.51 -10.83 24.00
N LYS A 209 10.51 -11.94 23.26
CA LYS A 209 11.51 -12.26 22.23
C LYS A 209 10.83 -12.44 20.88
N THR A 210 11.46 -11.91 19.84
CA THR A 210 11.04 -12.15 18.46
C THR A 210 11.48 -13.54 18.03
N VAL A 211 10.53 -14.36 17.59
CA VAL A 211 10.75 -15.66 16.96
C VAL A 211 10.33 -15.53 15.51
N CYS A 212 11.20 -15.92 14.58
CA CYS A 212 10.91 -15.89 13.15
C CYS A 212 10.63 -17.30 12.66
N LEU A 213 9.42 -17.52 12.16
CA LEU A 213 8.93 -18.80 11.68
C LEU A 213 8.88 -18.81 10.15
N SER A 214 9.25 -19.93 9.56
CA SER A 214 9.05 -20.17 8.15
C SER A 214 7.56 -20.29 7.85
N GLY A 215 7.14 -19.60 6.80
CA GLY A 215 5.81 -19.64 6.20
C GLY A 215 5.51 -20.90 5.42
N PHE A 216 6.32 -21.96 5.61
CA PHE A 216 6.19 -23.24 4.91
C PHE A 216 6.10 -24.40 5.90
N PHE A 217 5.04 -25.19 5.77
CA PHE A 217 4.77 -26.35 6.60
C PHE A 217 4.56 -27.62 5.76
N GLY A 218 5.13 -28.74 6.20
CA GLY A 218 5.03 -30.01 5.47
C GLY A 218 3.79 -30.79 5.88
N ILE A 219 2.94 -31.16 4.92
CA ILE A 219 1.77 -32.00 5.15
C ILE A 219 1.55 -32.97 3.98
N ASP A 220 1.34 -34.25 4.29
CA ASP A 220 1.02 -35.26 3.28
C ASP A 220 -0.50 -35.44 3.21
N ILE A 221 -1.11 -34.93 2.14
CA ILE A 221 -2.53 -35.11 1.86
C ILE A 221 -2.71 -36.41 1.07
N PRO A 222 -3.39 -37.43 1.62
CA PRO A 222 -3.51 -38.73 0.95
C PRO A 222 -4.47 -38.67 -0.25
N PRO A 223 -4.35 -39.61 -1.20
CA PRO A 223 -5.35 -39.83 -2.23
C PRO A 223 -6.75 -40.09 -1.62
N PRO A 224 -7.85 -39.66 -2.27
CA PRO A 224 -7.91 -39.08 -3.61
C PRO A 224 -7.72 -37.56 -3.67
N ASN A 225 -7.45 -36.90 -2.54
CA ASN A 225 -7.40 -35.45 -2.47
C ASN A 225 -6.01 -34.87 -2.70
N GLY A 226 -4.94 -35.62 -2.41
CA GLY A 226 -3.58 -35.20 -2.70
C GLY A 226 -2.75 -36.21 -3.50
N PRO A 227 -1.45 -35.93 -3.69
CA PRO A 227 -0.69 -34.85 -3.07
C PRO A 227 -1.08 -33.45 -3.58
N LEU A 228 -1.03 -32.43 -2.71
CA LEU A 228 -1.31 -31.03 -3.05
C LEU A 228 -0.26 -30.11 -2.43
N TRP A 229 0.01 -29.00 -3.11
CA TRP A 229 0.51 -27.77 -2.49
C TRP A 229 -0.66 -26.88 -2.07
N ILE A 230 -0.48 -26.12 -1.00
CA ILE A 230 -1.44 -25.13 -0.50
C ILE A 230 -0.76 -23.77 -0.53
N LEU A 231 -1.29 -22.85 -1.32
CA LEU A 231 -0.91 -21.44 -1.29
C LEU A 231 -1.85 -20.72 -0.31
N GLY A 232 -1.34 -20.50 0.90
CA GLY A 232 -2.09 -19.96 2.03
C GLY A 232 -1.99 -18.44 2.15
N ASP A 233 -2.34 -17.90 3.32
CA ASP A 233 -2.33 -16.47 3.60
C ASP A 233 -0.96 -15.81 3.37
N VAL A 234 0.14 -16.56 3.56
CA VAL A 234 1.50 -16.10 3.21
C VAL A 234 1.60 -15.68 1.73
N PHE A 235 1.03 -16.47 0.82
CA PHE A 235 1.01 -16.16 -0.62
C PHE A 235 -0.08 -15.13 -0.95
N ILE A 236 -1.30 -15.34 -0.46
CA ILE A 236 -2.48 -14.49 -0.73
C ILE A 236 -2.31 -13.07 -0.18
N GLY A 237 -1.56 -12.90 0.92
CA GLY A 237 -1.26 -11.57 1.47
C GLY A 237 -0.28 -10.76 0.63
N LYS A 238 0.54 -11.40 -0.22
CA LYS A 238 1.36 -10.68 -1.21
C LYS A 238 0.59 -10.48 -2.51
N TYR A 239 -0.18 -11.48 -2.91
CA TYR A 239 -0.92 -11.50 -4.17
C TYR A 239 -2.42 -11.48 -3.93
N TYR A 240 -3.04 -10.34 -4.23
CA TYR A 240 -4.51 -10.22 -4.22
C TYR A 240 -5.11 -11.34 -5.06
N THR A 241 -6.10 -12.04 -4.50
CA THR A 241 -6.60 -13.29 -5.07
C THR A 241 -8.09 -13.19 -5.38
N GLU A 242 -8.47 -13.42 -6.63
CA GLU A 242 -9.85 -13.51 -7.10
C GLU A 242 -10.23 -14.97 -7.39
N PHE A 243 -11.37 -15.41 -6.86
CA PHE A 243 -11.96 -16.72 -7.06
C PHE A 243 -13.17 -16.60 -7.98
N ASP A 244 -13.01 -17.00 -9.23
CA ASP A 244 -14.00 -16.83 -10.28
C ASP A 244 -14.77 -18.15 -10.51
N ALA A 245 -15.92 -18.28 -9.84
CA ALA A 245 -16.79 -19.46 -9.96
C ALA A 245 -17.57 -19.48 -11.27
N GLN A 246 -17.74 -18.32 -11.93
CA GLN A 246 -18.39 -18.23 -13.22
C GLN A 246 -17.59 -18.95 -14.30
N ASN A 247 -16.28 -18.71 -14.31
CA ASN A 247 -15.35 -19.25 -15.32
C ASN A 247 -14.50 -20.42 -14.80
N ASN A 248 -14.67 -20.81 -13.53
CA ASN A 248 -13.90 -21.85 -12.84
C ASN A 248 -12.38 -21.60 -12.96
N ARG A 249 -11.92 -20.48 -12.40
CA ARG A 249 -10.50 -20.08 -12.41
C ARG A 249 -10.15 -19.27 -11.16
N VAL A 250 -8.86 -19.20 -10.84
CA VAL A 250 -8.31 -18.37 -9.76
C VAL A 250 -7.38 -17.33 -10.37
N GLY A 251 -7.51 -16.06 -10.00
CA GLY A 251 -6.70 -14.95 -10.47
C GLY A 251 -5.77 -14.41 -9.39
N PHE A 252 -4.52 -14.10 -9.74
CA PHE A 252 -3.55 -13.44 -8.86
C PHE A 252 -3.05 -12.10 -9.44
N ALA A 253 -2.93 -11.08 -8.59
CA ALA A 253 -2.37 -9.75 -8.91
C ALA A 253 -1.53 -9.20 -7.74
N ILE A 254 -0.64 -8.23 -7.95
CA ILE A 254 0.25 -7.69 -6.89
C ILE A 254 -0.53 -6.75 -5.96
N SER A 255 -0.39 -6.89 -4.64
CA SER A 255 -1.08 -6.04 -3.64
C SER A 255 -0.47 -4.62 -3.47
N LYS A 256 -1.30 -3.59 -3.21
CA LYS A 256 -0.96 -2.13 -3.16
C LYS A 256 -0.85 -1.53 -1.74
N VAL A 257 -0.29 -0.31 -1.62
CA VAL A 257 -0.32 0.53 -0.40
C VAL A 257 -1.22 1.76 -0.61
N PRO A 258 -2.43 1.80 -0.01
CA PRO A 258 -3.34 2.93 -0.17
C PRO A 258 -2.88 4.16 0.63
N LEU A 259 -3.05 5.37 0.06
CA LEU A 259 -2.90 6.64 0.77
C LEU A 259 -4.27 7.19 1.19
N THR A 260 -4.33 7.72 2.39
CA THR A 260 -5.50 8.42 2.95
C THR A 260 -5.38 9.92 2.69
N LYS A 261 -6.47 10.54 2.20
CA LYS A 261 -6.60 12.01 2.08
C LYS A 261 -7.23 12.57 3.36
N GLY A 262 -6.48 13.43 4.05
CA GLY A 262 -6.86 14.07 5.30
C GLY A 262 -7.17 15.57 5.17
N ILE A 263 -7.57 16.16 6.29
CA ILE A 263 -7.71 17.62 6.44
C ILE A 263 -6.32 18.17 6.78
N THR A 264 -5.85 19.20 6.06
CA THR A 264 -4.54 19.80 6.31
C THR A 264 -4.45 20.42 7.70
N PRO A 265 -3.27 20.40 8.36
CA PRO A 265 -3.08 21.07 9.64
C PRO A 265 -3.49 22.54 9.62
N ARG A 266 -3.25 23.25 8.51
CA ARG A 266 -3.65 24.65 8.37
C ARG A 266 -5.17 24.83 8.36
N ARG A 267 -5.93 23.93 7.71
CA ARG A 267 -7.40 23.96 7.74
C ARG A 267 -7.93 23.70 9.16
N SER A 268 -7.32 22.76 9.89
CA SER A 268 -7.66 22.50 11.30
C SER A 268 -7.43 23.74 12.19
N LEU A 269 -6.41 24.55 11.89
CA LEU A 269 -6.06 25.75 12.65
C LEU A 269 -6.83 27.02 12.23
N ARG A 270 -7.62 26.97 11.16
CA ARG A 270 -8.26 28.16 10.56
C ARG A 270 -9.33 28.79 11.47
N ASN A 271 -10.02 28.00 12.29
CA ASN A 271 -10.95 28.50 13.31
C ASN A 271 -10.25 29.05 14.57
N VAL A 272 -8.94 28.83 14.71
CA VAL A 272 -8.07 29.35 15.79
C VAL A 272 -7.28 30.59 15.32
N ALA A 273 -7.48 31.03 14.06
CA ALA A 273 -6.63 31.99 13.36
C ALA A 273 -6.50 33.39 14.01
N LEU A 274 -7.34 33.71 14.99
CA LEU A 274 -7.25 34.96 15.75
C LEU A 274 -6.00 35.06 16.65
N HIS A 275 -5.24 33.98 16.89
CA HIS A 275 -4.08 33.98 17.81
C HIS A 275 -2.79 33.32 17.26
N LEU A 276 -2.70 33.07 15.95
CA LEU A 276 -1.53 32.39 15.34
C LEU A 276 -0.20 33.15 15.56
N GLU A 277 -0.21 34.48 15.52
CA GLU A 277 0.95 35.33 15.84
C GLU A 277 1.40 35.20 17.31
N ASP A 278 0.45 35.10 18.24
CA ASP A 278 0.73 34.91 19.66
C ASP A 278 1.22 33.49 19.98
N MET A 279 0.73 32.48 19.24
CA MET A 279 1.17 31.08 19.37
C MET A 279 2.61 30.88 18.88
N LYS A 280 3.00 31.52 17.76
CA LYS A 280 4.39 31.52 17.25
C LYS A 280 5.40 32.12 18.24
N LYS A 281 4.99 33.10 19.05
CA LYS A 281 5.81 33.69 20.12
C LYS A 281 5.91 32.82 21.38
N ARG A 282 4.86 32.02 21.68
CA ARG A 282 4.76 31.19 22.89
C ARG A 282 5.48 29.86 22.77
N TYR A 283 5.47 29.25 21.59
CA TYR A 283 6.20 28.03 21.30
C TYR A 283 7.52 28.40 20.61
N ARG A 284 8.66 28.07 21.22
CA ARG A 284 9.97 28.19 20.55
C ARG A 284 9.98 27.22 19.36
N VAL A 285 9.64 27.71 18.17
CA VAL A 285 9.76 26.98 16.91
C VAL A 285 11.25 26.86 16.58
N GLY A 286 11.91 25.82 17.09
CA GLY A 286 13.23 25.42 16.61
C GLY A 286 13.05 24.62 15.33
N GLY A 287 13.69 25.02 14.24
CA GLY A 287 13.62 24.28 12.99
C GLY A 287 14.18 22.87 13.14
N VAL A 288 13.50 21.89 12.54
CA VAL A 288 14.10 20.59 12.22
C VAL A 288 15.26 20.87 11.23
N PRO A 289 16.39 20.14 11.24
CA PRO A 289 17.56 20.42 10.38
C PRO A 289 17.34 20.31 8.86
N GLU A 290 16.10 20.12 8.41
CA GLU A 290 15.74 19.95 7.00
C GLU A 290 15.49 21.32 6.32
N PRO A 291 16.15 21.63 5.19
CA PRO A 291 16.00 22.93 4.51
C PRO A 291 14.60 23.20 3.95
N LEU A 292 13.84 22.14 3.63
CA LEU A 292 12.47 22.23 3.12
C LEU A 292 11.48 21.78 4.21
N THR A 293 10.74 22.72 4.80
CA THR A 293 9.75 22.42 5.85
C THR A 293 8.42 23.15 5.59
N ASN A 294 7.48 22.50 4.91
CA ASN A 294 6.14 23.05 4.63
C ASN A 294 4.99 22.03 4.85
N TYR A 295 4.93 21.41 6.03
CA TYR A 295 3.94 20.36 6.32
C TYR A 295 2.55 20.88 6.68
N LEU A 296 2.34 22.20 6.77
CA LEU A 296 1.03 22.79 7.10
C LEU A 296 -0.05 22.49 6.05
N ASP A 297 0.38 22.17 4.82
CA ASP A 297 -0.47 21.86 3.67
C ASP A 297 -0.49 20.38 3.31
N ALA A 298 0.21 19.53 4.07
CA ALA A 298 0.23 18.10 3.81
C ALA A 298 -1.17 17.49 4.01
N GLN A 299 -1.65 16.78 3.00
CA GLN A 299 -3.01 16.23 2.96
C GLN A 299 -3.05 14.73 2.73
N TYR A 300 -1.95 14.10 2.30
CA TYR A 300 -1.88 12.66 2.06
C TYR A 300 -0.92 11.98 3.03
N TYR A 301 -1.35 10.87 3.62
CA TYR A 301 -0.54 10.03 4.50
C TYR A 301 -0.91 8.56 4.31
N GLY A 302 0.01 7.65 4.60
CA GLY A 302 -0.24 6.21 4.55
C GLY A 302 0.23 5.52 5.82
N GLU A 303 -0.26 4.30 6.01
CA GLU A 303 0.01 3.51 7.20
C GLU A 303 1.35 2.78 7.09
N ILE A 304 2.14 2.83 8.15
CA ILE A 304 3.34 2.01 8.35
C ILE A 304 3.30 1.40 9.76
N SER A 305 4.12 0.38 10.02
CA SER A 305 4.32 -0.12 11.40
C SER A 305 5.78 -0.30 11.77
N LEU A 306 6.12 -0.02 13.04
CA LEU A 306 7.49 -0.06 13.55
C LEU A 306 7.63 -0.90 14.82
N GLY A 307 8.71 -1.68 14.89
CA GLY A 307 9.14 -2.34 16.12
C GLY A 307 8.67 -3.78 16.31
N THR A 308 8.94 -4.32 17.50
CA THR A 308 8.42 -5.63 17.91
C THR A 308 7.98 -5.58 19.39
N PRO A 309 6.67 -5.71 19.69
CA PRO A 309 5.57 -5.82 18.74
C PRO A 309 5.46 -4.56 17.84
N PRO A 310 5.03 -4.69 16.57
CA PRO A 310 4.94 -3.53 15.70
C PRO A 310 3.86 -2.55 16.21
N GLN A 311 4.12 -1.27 15.99
CA GLN A 311 3.25 -0.15 16.37
C GLN A 311 2.94 0.65 15.12
N THR A 312 1.67 0.96 14.91
CA THR A 312 1.20 1.59 13.68
C THR A 312 1.31 3.11 13.74
N PHE A 313 1.78 3.71 12.66
CA PHE A 313 1.94 5.15 12.49
C PHE A 313 1.38 5.57 11.13
N ASP A 314 0.62 6.65 11.11
CA ASP A 314 0.17 7.34 9.90
C ASP A 314 1.27 8.34 9.48
N VAL A 315 1.96 8.15 8.36
CA VAL A 315 3.11 9.00 7.97
C VAL A 315 2.95 9.67 6.61
N ILE A 316 3.56 10.84 6.48
CA ILE A 316 3.76 11.50 5.18
C ILE A 316 4.88 10.78 4.44
N PHE A 317 4.64 10.35 3.20
CA PHE A 317 5.68 9.88 2.30
C PHE A 317 6.29 11.08 1.56
N ASP A 318 7.43 11.56 2.03
CA ASP A 318 8.00 12.85 1.66
C ASP A 318 9.22 12.70 0.75
N THR A 319 9.07 13.02 -0.53
CA THR A 319 10.18 13.07 -1.50
C THR A 319 11.07 14.31 -1.32
N GLY A 320 10.71 15.25 -0.45
CA GLY A 320 11.45 16.45 -0.11
C GLY A 320 12.40 16.29 1.08
N SER A 321 12.43 15.13 1.74
CA SER A 321 13.38 14.81 2.82
C SER A 321 13.94 13.39 2.68
N SER A 322 15.03 13.09 3.39
CA SER A 322 15.71 11.78 3.32
C SER A 322 15.63 10.99 4.63
N ASN A 323 15.34 11.66 5.73
CA ASN A 323 15.20 11.02 7.02
C ASN A 323 13.80 10.47 7.21
N PHE A 324 13.73 9.30 7.84
CA PHE A 324 12.50 8.77 8.41
C PHE A 324 12.48 9.03 9.91
N TRP A 325 11.36 9.53 10.44
CA TRP A 325 11.18 9.78 11.85
C TRP A 325 9.72 9.65 12.30
N VAL A 326 9.55 9.19 13.53
CA VAL A 326 8.28 9.13 14.27
C VAL A 326 8.56 9.38 15.77
N PRO A 327 7.56 9.78 16.56
CA PRO A 327 7.66 9.73 18.02
C PRO A 327 7.63 8.27 18.50
N SER A 328 8.74 7.72 19.05
CA SER A 328 8.80 6.30 19.45
C SER A 328 9.97 5.94 20.37
N ALA A 329 9.75 5.05 21.36
CA ALA A 329 10.72 4.66 22.40
C ALA A 329 11.78 3.57 22.01
N LYS A 330 12.36 3.64 20.80
CA LYS A 330 13.36 2.71 20.18
C LYS A 330 12.78 1.48 19.45
N CYS A 331 13.02 1.37 18.14
CA CYS A 331 12.64 0.22 17.27
C CYS A 331 13.68 0.02 16.14
N SER A 332 13.65 -1.10 15.40
CA SER A 332 14.61 -1.39 14.30
C SER A 332 14.04 -2.07 13.04
N ILE A 333 12.74 -2.39 13.02
CA ILE A 333 12.02 -3.04 11.91
C ILE A 333 10.88 -2.12 11.47
N LEU A 334 10.74 -1.87 10.16
CA LEU A 334 9.72 -1.03 9.53
C LEU A 334 8.90 -1.82 8.51
N ASN A 335 7.57 -1.82 8.63
CA ASN A 335 6.61 -2.41 7.70
C ASN A 335 5.92 -1.31 6.89
N ILE A 336 5.85 -1.47 5.56
CA ILE A 336 5.16 -0.56 4.62
C ILE A 336 4.44 -1.42 3.58
N GLY A 337 3.10 -1.48 3.65
CA GLY A 337 2.34 -2.44 2.85
C GLY A 337 2.83 -3.87 3.09
N SER A 338 3.16 -4.58 2.01
CA SER A 338 3.76 -5.92 2.06
C SER A 338 5.28 -5.93 2.33
N ALA A 339 5.95 -4.78 2.36
CA ALA A 339 7.40 -4.71 2.53
C ALA A 339 7.83 -4.59 4.01
N ILE A 340 8.68 -5.51 4.46
CA ILE A 340 9.40 -5.43 5.75
C ILE A 340 10.83 -4.95 5.48
N VAL A 341 11.14 -3.72 5.88
CA VAL A 341 12.47 -3.10 5.82
C VAL A 341 13.17 -3.33 7.14
N THR A 342 14.23 -4.13 7.13
CA THR A 342 15.01 -4.46 8.33
C THR A 342 16.17 -3.50 8.54
N SER A 343 16.63 -3.37 9.78
CA SER A 343 17.78 -2.53 10.15
C SER A 343 17.63 -1.06 9.72
N GLN A 344 16.39 -0.58 9.61
CA GLN A 344 16.13 0.81 9.30
C GLN A 344 16.51 1.66 10.52
N THR A 345 17.51 2.53 10.32
CA THR A 345 17.81 3.58 11.30
C THR A 345 16.83 4.72 11.07
N PHE A 346 16.19 5.20 12.13
CA PHE A 346 15.25 6.32 12.06
C PHE A 346 15.50 7.25 13.24
N ALA A 347 15.09 8.51 13.11
CA ALA A 347 15.20 9.47 14.19
C ALA A 347 13.98 9.35 15.12
N GLU A 348 14.23 9.22 16.42
CA GLU A 348 13.19 9.35 17.45
C GLU A 348 12.95 10.84 17.72
N ALA A 349 11.74 11.31 17.43
CA ALA A 349 11.35 12.67 17.78
C ALA A 349 11.04 12.77 19.28
N THR A 350 11.93 13.39 20.05
CA THR A 350 11.73 13.65 21.50
C THR A 350 11.16 15.04 21.78
N ASN A 351 11.13 15.90 20.77
CA ASN A 351 10.55 17.23 20.81
C ASN A 351 10.16 17.64 19.39
N GLU A 352 8.88 17.94 19.18
CA GLU A 352 8.31 18.31 17.88
C GLU A 352 7.82 19.76 17.91
N PRO A 353 8.71 20.75 17.79
CA PRO A 353 8.33 22.15 17.78
C PRO A 353 7.67 22.51 16.44
N GLY A 354 6.34 22.48 16.38
CA GLY A 354 5.62 22.96 15.20
C GLY A 354 4.11 22.82 15.27
N ILE A 355 3.39 23.88 14.94
CA ILE A 355 1.91 23.86 14.90
C ILE A 355 1.37 22.85 13.87
N ALA A 356 2.16 22.48 12.86
CA ALA A 356 1.79 21.47 11.86
C ALA A 356 1.65 20.08 12.48
N PHE A 357 2.55 19.69 13.40
CA PHE A 357 2.54 18.38 14.06
C PHE A 357 1.47 18.30 15.17
N ILE A 358 1.12 19.43 15.78
CA ILE A 358 0.02 19.51 16.76
C ILE A 358 -1.35 19.37 16.08
N ALA A 359 -1.51 19.96 14.88
CA ALA A 359 -2.80 20.04 14.19
C ALA A 359 -2.97 19.03 13.05
N GLY A 360 -1.89 18.33 12.68
CA GLY A 360 -1.88 17.29 11.67
C GLY A 360 -2.52 16.00 12.16
N LYS A 361 -2.94 15.16 11.19
CA LYS A 361 -3.48 13.82 11.44
C LYS A 361 -2.45 12.71 11.21
N PHE A 362 -1.19 13.08 11.01
CA PHE A 362 -0.08 12.17 10.78
C PHE A 362 0.84 12.18 12.00
N ASP A 363 1.48 11.05 12.26
CA ASP A 363 2.38 10.81 13.38
C ASP A 363 3.85 11.09 13.02
N GLY A 364 4.23 11.05 11.74
CA GLY A 364 5.63 11.25 11.33
C GLY A 364 5.86 11.44 9.83
N ILE A 365 7.12 11.41 9.43
CA ILE A 365 7.56 11.67 8.05
C ILE A 365 8.53 10.59 7.61
N LEU A 366 8.29 10.04 6.41
CA LEU A 366 9.12 9.07 5.74
C LEU A 366 9.79 9.70 4.52
N GLY A 367 11.07 10.04 4.67
CA GLY A 367 11.90 10.62 3.61
C GLY A 367 12.21 9.63 2.48
N LEU A 368 12.01 10.09 1.24
CA LEU A 368 12.22 9.36 -0.02
C LEU A 368 13.24 10.05 -0.97
N ALA A 369 13.94 11.08 -0.51
CA ALA A 369 14.99 11.76 -1.27
C ALA A 369 16.35 11.03 -1.20
N TYR A 370 17.41 11.65 -1.74
CA TYR A 370 18.74 11.03 -1.86
C TYR A 370 19.50 10.97 -0.50
N PRO A 371 20.37 9.96 -0.27
CA PRO A 371 21.13 9.83 0.98
C PRO A 371 22.03 11.03 1.30
N SER A 372 22.40 11.80 0.28
CA SER A 372 23.26 12.98 0.38
C SER A 372 22.72 14.12 1.24
N ILE A 373 21.39 14.20 1.41
CA ILE A 373 20.74 15.18 2.29
C ILE A 373 20.23 14.54 3.58
N SER A 374 20.45 13.24 3.78
CA SER A 374 20.09 12.61 5.05
C SER A 374 20.95 13.16 6.18
N VAL A 375 20.31 13.66 7.22
CA VAL A 375 20.92 13.96 8.50
C VAL A 375 21.59 12.68 9.04
N ASP A 376 22.78 12.86 9.61
CA ASP A 376 23.67 11.82 10.14
C ASP A 376 24.08 10.72 9.14
N GLY A 377 23.86 10.93 7.84
CA GLY A 377 24.17 9.95 6.80
C GLY A 377 23.33 8.67 6.90
N VAL A 378 22.18 8.74 7.56
CA VAL A 378 21.22 7.63 7.65
C VAL A 378 20.77 7.24 6.24
N LEU A 379 20.72 5.94 5.97
CA LEU A 379 20.27 5.48 4.66
C LEU A 379 18.73 5.60 4.57
N PRO A 380 18.17 6.31 3.56
CA PRO A 380 16.73 6.45 3.42
C PRO A 380 16.04 5.11 3.17
N VAL A 381 14.76 5.03 3.53
CA VAL A 381 13.99 3.77 3.53
C VAL A 381 14.01 3.07 2.17
N PHE A 382 13.77 3.81 1.10
CA PHE A 382 13.73 3.23 -0.24
C PHE A 382 15.09 2.67 -0.71
N TYR A 383 16.20 3.27 -0.25
CA TYR A 383 17.54 2.72 -0.53
C TYR A 383 17.79 1.42 0.22
N ASN A 384 17.29 1.31 1.45
CA ASN A 384 17.26 0.04 2.16
C ASN A 384 16.38 -0.98 1.42
N MET A 385 15.22 -0.58 0.89
CA MET A 385 14.37 -1.46 0.06
C MET A 385 15.11 -1.97 -1.18
N ILE A 386 15.84 -1.11 -1.90
CA ILE A 386 16.66 -1.51 -3.05
C ILE A 386 17.79 -2.46 -2.62
N ASN A 387 18.56 -2.09 -1.60
CA ASN A 387 19.69 -2.88 -1.11
C ASN A 387 19.26 -4.26 -0.60
N GLN A 388 18.07 -4.33 0.00
CA GLN A 388 17.44 -5.55 0.49
C GLN A 388 16.61 -6.27 -0.60
N LYS A 389 16.63 -5.79 -1.85
CA LYS A 389 15.89 -6.35 -3.01
C LYS A 389 14.39 -6.53 -2.77
N LEU A 390 13.80 -5.59 -2.06
CA LEU A 390 12.39 -5.61 -1.66
C LEU A 390 11.43 -5.09 -2.74
N VAL A 391 11.98 -4.61 -3.86
CA VAL A 391 11.26 -3.97 -4.98
C VAL A 391 11.75 -4.54 -6.31
N GLU A 392 10.83 -4.73 -7.26
CA GLU A 392 11.14 -5.35 -8.57
C GLU A 392 12.04 -4.47 -9.43
N GLN A 393 11.76 -3.16 -9.43
CA GLN A 393 12.57 -2.13 -10.07
C GLN A 393 12.99 -1.08 -9.04
N PRO A 394 14.14 -0.43 -9.20
CA PRO A 394 14.59 0.65 -8.30
C PRO A 394 13.84 1.96 -8.58
N VAL A 395 12.52 1.88 -8.66
CA VAL A 395 11.61 3.01 -8.90
C VAL A 395 10.47 3.00 -7.87
N PHE A 396 9.92 4.17 -7.57
CA PHE A 396 8.62 4.28 -6.89
C PHE A 396 7.80 5.35 -7.58
N SER A 397 6.48 5.28 -7.45
CA SER A 397 5.58 6.17 -8.15
C SER A 397 4.44 6.64 -7.27
N PHE A 398 3.94 7.83 -7.58
CA PHE A 398 2.84 8.48 -6.88
C PHE A 398 1.68 8.77 -7.82
N TYR A 399 0.49 8.42 -7.34
CA TYR A 399 -0.78 8.91 -7.84
C TYR A 399 -1.51 9.64 -6.71
N LEU A 400 -1.95 10.87 -6.93
CA LEU A 400 -2.75 11.62 -5.97
C LEU A 400 -4.14 11.85 -6.55
N ASN A 401 -5.17 11.33 -5.88
CA ASN A 401 -6.55 11.46 -6.32
C ASN A 401 -7.08 12.87 -6.01
N ARG A 402 -7.47 13.57 -7.07
CA ARG A 402 -7.98 14.94 -6.96
C ARG A 402 -9.47 15.01 -6.71
N ASP A 403 -10.20 13.91 -6.90
CA ASP A 403 -11.60 13.81 -6.50
C ASP A 403 -11.74 14.00 -4.98
N ALA A 404 -12.68 14.86 -4.57
CA ALA A 404 -12.97 15.13 -3.17
C ALA A 404 -13.83 14.02 -2.53
N ASP A 405 -14.59 13.30 -3.36
CA ASP A 405 -15.50 12.23 -2.93
C ASP A 405 -14.92 10.82 -3.18
N GLY A 406 -13.68 10.75 -3.70
CA GLY A 406 -13.01 9.48 -3.98
C GLY A 406 -12.73 8.65 -2.73
N ASN A 407 -13.00 7.35 -2.78
CA ASN A 407 -12.81 6.41 -1.66
C ASN A 407 -11.33 6.23 -1.24
N VAL A 408 -10.39 6.53 -2.13
CA VAL A 408 -8.93 6.46 -1.90
C VAL A 408 -8.31 7.81 -2.24
N GLY A 409 -7.49 8.31 -1.32
CA GLY A 409 -6.85 9.62 -1.45
C GLY A 409 -5.73 9.64 -2.49
N GLY A 410 -5.03 8.54 -2.64
CA GLY A 410 -3.95 8.37 -3.61
C GLY A 410 -3.28 7.01 -3.42
N GLU A 411 -2.16 6.82 -4.10
CA GLU A 411 -1.38 5.60 -4.05
C GLU A 411 0.12 5.93 -4.10
N ILE A 412 0.88 5.13 -3.36
CA ILE A 412 2.31 4.95 -3.61
C ILE A 412 2.55 3.50 -4.05
N LEU A 413 3.27 3.31 -5.15
CA LEU A 413 3.72 2.01 -5.60
C LEU A 413 5.24 1.94 -5.55
N PHE A 414 5.77 1.01 -4.78
CA PHE A 414 7.19 0.70 -4.75
C PHE A 414 7.51 -0.42 -5.72
N GLY A 415 8.48 -0.22 -6.61
CA GLY A 415 8.95 -1.24 -7.55
C GLY A 415 8.39 -1.14 -8.96
N GLY A 416 7.55 -0.15 -9.26
CA GLY A 416 6.97 0.03 -10.59
C GLY A 416 6.08 1.27 -10.71
N SER A 417 5.26 1.28 -11.76
CA SER A 417 4.23 2.27 -12.04
C SER A 417 2.93 1.57 -12.41
N ASP A 418 1.81 2.09 -11.92
CA ASP A 418 0.48 1.54 -12.16
C ASP A 418 -0.19 2.19 -13.37
N SER A 419 -0.29 1.42 -14.46
CA SER A 419 -0.90 1.84 -15.71
C SER A 419 -2.38 2.19 -15.60
N ASP A 420 -3.08 1.81 -14.53
CA ASP A 420 -4.49 2.15 -14.34
C ASP A 420 -4.69 3.63 -14.01
N TYR A 421 -3.66 4.31 -13.48
CA TYR A 421 -3.75 5.70 -13.05
C TYR A 421 -3.10 6.71 -14.00
N TYR A 422 -2.43 6.27 -15.06
CA TYR A 422 -1.88 7.17 -16.07
C TYR A 422 -2.20 6.76 -17.51
N GLU A 423 -2.10 7.72 -18.41
CA GLU A 423 -2.22 7.53 -19.85
C GLU A 423 -1.05 8.18 -20.60
N GLY A 424 -0.81 7.68 -21.81
CA GLY A 424 0.34 8.08 -22.62
C GLY A 424 1.66 7.50 -22.11
N GLU A 425 2.75 8.09 -22.58
CA GLU A 425 4.12 7.66 -22.28
C GLU A 425 4.78 8.61 -21.28
N PHE A 426 5.65 8.08 -20.42
CA PHE A 426 6.43 8.89 -19.51
C PHE A 426 7.38 9.84 -20.25
N THR A 427 7.42 11.08 -19.77
CA THR A 427 8.50 12.01 -20.08
C THR A 427 9.50 12.01 -18.94
N TYR A 428 10.67 11.42 -19.17
CA TYR A 428 11.74 11.39 -18.19
C TYR A 428 12.68 12.58 -18.29
N LEU A 429 13.05 13.10 -17.12
CA LEU A 429 14.03 14.17 -16.93
C LEU A 429 15.11 13.71 -15.96
N ASN A 430 16.37 13.85 -16.34
CA ASN A 430 17.48 13.46 -15.48
C ASN A 430 17.57 14.39 -14.27
N VAL A 431 17.87 13.80 -13.12
CA VAL A 431 18.18 14.55 -11.89
C VAL A 431 19.52 15.25 -12.07
N ASP A 432 19.57 16.55 -11.82
CA ASP A 432 20.77 17.38 -12.02
C ASP A 432 21.74 17.32 -10.83
N ARG A 433 21.20 17.16 -9.62
CA ARG A 433 21.91 17.01 -8.37
C ARG A 433 21.18 16.00 -7.50
N GLN A 434 21.86 14.90 -7.18
CA GLN A 434 21.38 13.87 -6.26
C GLN A 434 21.34 14.43 -4.83
N ALA A 435 20.36 15.27 -4.54
CA ALA A 435 20.04 15.85 -3.24
C ALA A 435 18.52 15.73 -3.08
N TYR A 436 17.77 16.68 -3.62
CA TYR A 436 16.35 16.50 -3.91
C TYR A 436 16.18 15.77 -5.25
N TRP A 437 14.93 15.39 -5.57
CA TRP A 437 14.53 14.97 -6.92
C TRP A 437 14.48 16.16 -7.89
N GLN A 438 15.61 16.86 -7.98
CA GLN A 438 15.75 18.13 -8.68
C GLN A 438 15.94 17.88 -10.18
N VAL A 439 15.06 18.47 -10.98
CA VAL A 439 15.13 18.44 -12.44
C VAL A 439 15.21 19.86 -12.98
N LYS A 440 15.85 20.01 -14.14
CA LYS A 440 15.96 21.32 -14.78
C LYS A 440 14.59 21.79 -15.31
N MET A 441 14.13 22.93 -14.80
CA MET A 441 13.01 23.68 -15.35
C MET A 441 13.52 24.78 -16.28
N ASP A 442 13.01 24.82 -17.51
CA ASP A 442 13.41 25.80 -18.52
C ASP A 442 12.66 27.13 -18.34
N SER A 443 11.36 27.07 -18.03
CA SER A 443 10.54 28.26 -17.79
C SER A 443 9.14 27.92 -17.26
N VAL A 444 8.50 28.86 -16.58
CA VAL A 444 7.04 28.84 -16.34
C VAL A 444 6.37 29.90 -17.23
N LYS A 445 5.31 29.56 -17.95
CA LYS A 445 4.64 30.49 -18.89
C LYS A 445 3.15 30.63 -18.57
N VAL A 446 2.68 31.86 -18.52
CA VAL A 446 1.26 32.20 -18.37
C VAL A 446 0.93 33.33 -19.32
N ASN A 447 -0.07 33.11 -20.19
CA ASN A 447 -0.37 34.02 -21.31
C ASN A 447 0.90 34.31 -22.14
N SER A 448 1.26 35.58 -22.33
CA SER A 448 2.47 36.02 -23.00
C SER A 448 3.69 36.18 -22.07
N SER A 449 3.53 35.91 -20.78
CA SER A 449 4.56 36.15 -19.77
C SER A 449 5.35 34.87 -19.45
N THR A 450 6.64 35.02 -19.18
CA THR A 450 7.54 33.93 -18.77
C THR A 450 8.18 34.27 -17.42
N PHE A 451 8.19 33.32 -16.49
CA PHE A 451 8.65 33.45 -15.11
C PHE A 451 9.75 32.44 -14.79
N CYS A 452 10.65 32.85 -13.89
CA CYS A 452 11.66 31.96 -13.30
C CYS A 452 11.70 32.02 -11.76
N GLU A 453 11.36 33.15 -11.10
CA GLU A 453 11.51 33.28 -9.64
C GLU A 453 10.36 34.04 -8.92
N GLU A 454 9.36 34.59 -9.62
CA GLU A 454 8.37 35.52 -9.02
C GLU A 454 6.95 34.93 -8.84
N ILE A 455 6.72 34.17 -7.76
CA ILE A 455 5.37 33.66 -7.40
C ILE A 455 4.36 34.80 -7.16
N LYS A 456 4.79 35.95 -6.64
CA LYS A 456 3.92 37.12 -6.45
C LYS A 456 3.36 37.65 -7.77
N ALA A 457 4.17 37.65 -8.83
CA ALA A 457 3.74 38.07 -10.15
C ALA A 457 2.72 37.09 -10.74
N LEU A 458 2.96 35.78 -10.57
CA LEU A 458 2.04 34.72 -10.98
C LEU A 458 0.66 34.86 -10.31
N ASN A 459 0.63 34.96 -8.98
CA ASN A 459 -0.61 35.10 -8.23
C ASN A 459 -1.36 36.40 -8.57
N LYS A 460 -0.64 37.50 -8.85
CA LYS A 460 -1.24 38.75 -9.33
C LYS A 460 -1.92 38.59 -10.70
N ILE A 461 -1.35 37.80 -11.61
CA ILE A 461 -1.89 37.58 -12.96
C ILE A 461 -3.20 36.81 -12.93
N ILE A 462 -3.29 35.79 -12.08
CA ILE A 462 -4.54 35.03 -11.89
C ILE A 462 -5.57 35.80 -11.04
N GLY A 463 -5.22 37.01 -10.57
CA GLY A 463 -6.10 37.86 -9.79
C GLY A 463 -6.35 37.36 -8.37
N ALA A 464 -5.41 36.59 -7.83
CA ALA A 464 -5.46 36.10 -6.45
C ALA A 464 -4.92 37.17 -5.48
N VAL A 465 -5.49 37.19 -4.27
CA VAL A 465 -5.19 38.19 -3.24
C VAL A 465 -4.45 37.51 -2.09
N GLU A 466 -3.27 38.03 -1.76
CA GLU A 466 -2.44 37.51 -0.67
C GLU A 466 -3.16 37.64 0.68
N LEU A 467 -3.16 36.56 1.45
CA LEU A 467 -3.65 36.45 2.81
C LEU A 467 -2.48 36.38 3.80
N LEU A 468 -2.81 36.27 5.10
CA LEU A 468 -1.82 36.01 6.14
C LEU A 468 -1.08 34.69 5.87
N ALA A 469 0.23 34.66 6.14
CA ALA A 469 1.10 33.50 6.00
C ALA A 469 1.36 32.97 4.57
N GLY A 470 1.17 33.80 3.53
CA GLY A 470 1.65 33.51 2.17
C GLY A 470 0.69 32.72 1.27
N GLU A 471 -0.54 32.45 1.74
CA GLU A 471 -1.64 31.93 0.91
C GLU A 471 -2.25 33.00 0.02
N TYR A 472 -2.93 32.60 -1.05
CA TYR A 472 -3.63 33.51 -1.94
C TYR A 472 -5.07 33.05 -2.16
N PHE A 473 -6.03 33.91 -1.84
CA PHE A 473 -7.45 33.66 -2.11
C PHE A 473 -7.81 34.05 -3.53
N ILE A 474 -8.71 33.27 -4.15
CA ILE A 474 -9.33 33.61 -5.40
C ILE A 474 -10.85 33.47 -5.31
N ASP A 475 -11.57 34.31 -6.04
CA ASP A 475 -13.01 34.13 -6.24
C ASP A 475 -13.25 32.85 -7.04
N CYS A 476 -13.94 31.88 -6.45
CA CYS A 476 -14.26 30.60 -7.05
C CYS A 476 -14.95 30.73 -8.43
N ASN A 477 -15.73 31.80 -8.65
CA ASN A 477 -16.39 32.02 -9.94
C ASN A 477 -15.42 32.31 -11.09
N LYS A 478 -14.14 32.63 -10.78
CA LYS A 478 -13.12 32.89 -11.79
C LYS A 478 -12.47 31.62 -12.34
N ILE A 479 -12.63 30.46 -11.70
CA ILE A 479 -11.98 29.20 -12.09
C ILE A 479 -12.13 28.90 -13.59
N PRO A 480 -13.32 29.00 -14.22
CA PRO A 480 -13.47 28.70 -15.65
C PRO A 480 -12.78 29.70 -16.60
N THR A 481 -12.35 30.86 -16.10
CA THR A 481 -11.74 31.96 -16.89
C THR A 481 -10.25 32.11 -16.64
N LEU A 482 -9.70 31.27 -15.78
CA LEU A 482 -8.30 31.29 -15.41
C LEU A 482 -7.40 30.83 -16.56
N PRO A 483 -6.24 31.48 -16.78
CA PRO A 483 -5.34 31.11 -17.87
C PRO A 483 -4.59 29.81 -17.56
N PRO A 484 -4.30 28.97 -18.57
CA PRO A 484 -3.43 27.82 -18.38
C PRO A 484 -2.00 28.25 -18.00
N ILE A 485 -1.39 27.49 -17.09
CA ILE A 485 -0.02 27.70 -16.61
C ILE A 485 0.84 26.56 -17.12
N ASN A 486 1.89 26.90 -17.89
CA ASN A 486 2.73 25.92 -18.57
C ASN A 486 4.11 25.85 -17.91
N PHE A 487 4.43 24.71 -17.32
CA PHE A 487 5.78 24.36 -16.85
C PHE A 487 6.55 23.73 -18.00
N VAL A 488 7.61 24.39 -18.46
CA VAL A 488 8.48 23.84 -19.50
C VAL A 488 9.65 23.14 -18.82
N LEU A 489 9.66 21.81 -18.89
CA LEU A 489 10.66 20.94 -18.27
C LEU A 489 11.32 20.08 -19.36
N GLY A 490 12.64 20.20 -19.52
CA GLY A 490 13.41 19.48 -20.55
C GLY A 490 12.87 19.70 -21.97
N GLY A 491 12.40 20.92 -22.27
CA GLY A 491 11.80 21.29 -23.55
C GLY A 491 10.38 20.79 -23.80
N LYS A 492 9.77 20.03 -22.86
CA LYS A 492 8.35 19.63 -22.94
C LYS A 492 7.48 20.51 -22.05
N SER A 493 6.25 20.77 -22.49
CA SER A 493 5.29 21.60 -21.76
C SER A 493 4.34 20.74 -20.94
N PHE A 494 4.18 21.07 -19.66
CA PHE A 494 3.23 20.49 -18.72
C PHE A 494 2.26 21.60 -18.29
N THR A 495 0.99 21.45 -18.61
CA THR A 495 -0.04 22.48 -18.48
C THR A 495 -0.98 22.19 -17.31
N LEU A 496 -1.13 23.15 -16.41
CA LEU A 496 -2.19 23.17 -15.40
C LEU A 496 -3.28 24.15 -15.82
N GLU A 497 -4.51 23.66 -15.93
CA GLU A 497 -5.70 24.49 -16.16
C GLU A 497 -6.18 25.13 -14.86
N GLY A 498 -7.10 26.10 -14.94
CA GLY A 498 -7.64 26.80 -13.78
C GLY A 498 -8.18 25.89 -12.67
N SER A 499 -8.88 24.82 -13.05
CA SER A 499 -9.37 23.79 -12.14
C SER A 499 -8.25 22.92 -11.56
N ASP A 500 -7.07 22.91 -12.19
CA ASP A 500 -5.93 22.10 -11.74
C ASP A 500 -5.20 22.72 -10.54
N TYR A 501 -5.02 24.03 -10.56
CA TYR A 501 -4.19 24.73 -9.57
C TYR A 501 -4.98 25.54 -8.55
N ILE A 502 -6.32 25.48 -8.56
CA ILE A 502 -7.17 26.07 -7.53
C ILE A 502 -7.74 24.96 -6.62
N LEU A 503 -7.60 25.16 -5.31
CA LEU A 503 -8.11 24.26 -4.29
C LEU A 503 -9.41 24.84 -3.72
N GLU A 504 -10.53 24.15 -3.92
CA GLU A 504 -11.79 24.46 -3.25
C GLU A 504 -11.79 23.88 -1.84
N VAL A 505 -12.03 24.74 -0.85
CA VAL A 505 -11.98 24.39 0.56
C VAL A 505 -13.32 24.72 1.21
N ASP A 506 -14.01 23.70 1.71
CA ASP A 506 -15.17 23.88 2.58
C ASP A 506 -14.72 24.42 3.95
N THR A 507 -15.20 25.61 4.30
CA THR A 507 -14.88 26.26 5.58
C THR A 507 -15.66 25.68 6.77
N GLY A 508 -16.63 24.78 6.53
CA GLY A 508 -17.54 24.27 7.55
C GLY A 508 -18.61 25.28 7.99
N LEU A 509 -18.64 26.46 7.37
CA LEU A 509 -19.60 27.54 7.60
C LEU A 509 -20.60 27.70 6.44
N GLY A 510 -20.61 26.75 5.49
CA GLY A 510 -21.45 26.81 4.28
C GLY A 510 -20.94 27.79 3.21
N ILE A 511 -19.68 28.20 3.29
CA ILE A 511 -19.00 29.02 2.28
C ILE A 511 -17.82 28.21 1.74
N ASN A 512 -17.79 27.95 0.43
CA ASN A 512 -16.60 27.42 -0.24
C ASN A 512 -15.63 28.56 -0.49
N GLU A 513 -14.38 28.34 -0.11
CA GLU A 513 -13.29 29.27 -0.38
C GLU A 513 -12.31 28.66 -1.36
N CYS A 514 -11.82 29.45 -2.30
CA CYS A 514 -10.88 28.97 -3.31
C CYS A 514 -9.49 29.55 -3.05
N ILE A 515 -8.51 28.66 -2.98
CA ILE A 515 -7.12 28.99 -2.66
C ILE A 515 -6.25 28.66 -3.86
N SER A 516 -5.31 29.54 -4.18
CA SER A 516 -4.27 29.25 -5.17
C SER A 516 -3.33 28.16 -4.66
N GLY A 517 -3.08 27.16 -5.49
CA GLY A 517 -2.05 26.13 -5.26
C GLY A 517 -0.61 26.66 -5.35
N PHE A 518 -0.42 27.96 -5.65
CA PHE A 518 0.89 28.61 -5.70
C PHE A 518 1.17 29.41 -4.44
N MET A 519 2.15 28.95 -3.68
CA MET A 519 2.67 29.61 -2.48
C MET A 519 4.11 30.09 -2.70
N GLY A 520 4.44 31.24 -2.13
CA GLY A 520 5.81 31.72 -2.10
C GLY A 520 6.59 31.07 -0.95
N LEU A 521 7.72 30.44 -1.26
CA LEU A 521 8.66 29.90 -0.28
C LEU A 521 10.08 30.25 -0.72
N ASP A 522 10.74 31.11 0.04
CA ASP A 522 12.14 31.47 -0.22
C ASP A 522 13.05 30.39 0.36
N VAL A 523 13.69 29.61 -0.51
CA VAL A 523 14.67 28.59 -0.12
C VAL A 523 16.07 29.18 -0.28
N GLU A 524 16.80 29.31 0.84
CA GLU A 524 18.14 29.88 0.85
C GLU A 524 19.20 28.91 0.27
N ALA A 525 20.35 29.46 -0.13
CA ALA A 525 21.51 28.67 -0.54
C ALA A 525 21.99 27.77 0.63
N PRO A 526 22.50 26.54 0.36
CA PRO A 526 22.90 25.98 -0.93
C PRO A 526 21.82 25.16 -1.64
N ALA A 527 20.59 25.14 -1.11
CA ALA A 527 19.49 24.38 -1.69
C ALA A 527 18.81 25.18 -2.82
N GLY A 528 18.46 26.44 -2.55
CA GLY A 528 17.77 27.29 -3.51
C GLY A 528 18.64 28.34 -4.21
N PRO A 529 18.03 29.20 -5.06
CA PRO A 529 16.59 29.28 -5.32
C PRO A 529 16.06 28.08 -6.11
N LEU A 530 14.86 27.58 -5.78
CA LEU A 530 14.23 26.43 -6.44
C LEU A 530 12.70 26.55 -6.45
N TRP A 531 12.06 25.87 -7.41
CA TRP A 531 10.62 25.63 -7.41
C TRP A 531 10.32 24.23 -6.87
N ILE A 532 9.20 24.09 -6.17
CA ILE A 532 8.70 22.80 -5.68
C ILE A 532 7.44 22.47 -6.46
N LEU A 533 7.49 21.41 -7.28
CA LEU A 533 6.33 20.85 -7.94
C LEU A 533 5.64 19.89 -6.97
N GLY A 534 4.76 20.41 -6.12
CA GLY A 534 4.07 19.64 -5.07
C GLY A 534 2.80 18.92 -5.55
N ASP A 535 1.94 18.54 -4.61
CA ASP A 535 0.72 17.75 -4.83
C ASP A 535 -0.19 18.24 -5.95
N VAL A 536 -0.28 19.56 -6.18
CA VAL A 536 -1.07 20.15 -7.27
C VAL A 536 -0.57 19.66 -8.63
N PHE A 537 0.74 19.62 -8.82
CA PHE A 537 1.36 19.15 -10.05
C PHE A 537 1.30 17.62 -10.15
N ILE A 538 1.67 16.91 -9.06
CA ILE A 538 1.67 15.43 -9.02
C ILE A 538 0.26 14.85 -9.16
N GLY A 539 -0.77 15.56 -8.68
CA GLY A 539 -2.17 15.16 -8.86
C GLY A 539 -2.65 15.29 -10.32
N LYS A 540 -2.05 16.18 -11.12
CA LYS A 540 -2.30 16.26 -12.58
C LYS A 540 -1.44 15.26 -13.36
N TYR A 541 -0.21 15.06 -12.91
CA TYR A 541 0.79 14.24 -13.58
C TYR A 541 1.26 13.10 -12.69
N TYR A 542 0.86 11.87 -13.03
CA TYR A 542 1.40 10.67 -12.41
C TYR A 542 2.93 10.70 -12.49
N THR A 543 3.59 10.52 -11.35
CA THR A 543 5.02 10.79 -11.22
C THR A 543 5.76 9.54 -10.79
N GLU A 544 6.75 9.11 -11.58
CA GLU A 544 7.67 8.03 -11.27
C GLU A 544 9.05 8.59 -10.90
N PHE A 545 9.60 8.15 -9.78
CA PHE A 545 10.93 8.49 -9.30
C PHE A 545 11.86 7.29 -9.50
N ASP A 546 12.79 7.39 -10.46
CA ASP A 546 13.65 6.31 -10.90
C ASP A 546 15.06 6.48 -10.32
N VAL A 547 15.31 5.83 -9.18
CA VAL A 547 16.62 5.83 -8.52
C VAL A 547 17.65 5.11 -9.38
N GLY A 548 17.25 4.02 -10.06
CA GLY A 548 18.15 3.22 -10.89
C GLY A 548 18.81 4.01 -12.02
N ASN A 549 18.07 4.94 -12.63
CA ASN A 549 18.55 5.76 -13.75
C ASN A 549 18.75 7.23 -13.39
N ASN A 550 18.51 7.64 -12.14
CA ASN A 550 18.60 9.03 -11.66
C ASN A 550 17.77 10.01 -12.49
N ARG A 551 16.46 9.75 -12.57
CA ARG A 551 15.53 10.56 -13.37
C ARG A 551 14.13 10.56 -12.75
N VAL A 552 13.33 11.54 -13.11
CA VAL A 552 11.90 11.64 -12.74
C VAL A 552 11.07 11.57 -14.02
N GLY A 553 10.06 10.72 -14.04
CA GLY A 553 9.12 10.53 -15.14
C GLY A 553 7.76 11.14 -14.84
N PHE A 554 7.19 11.85 -15.81
CA PHE A 554 5.82 12.39 -15.73
C PHE A 554 4.93 11.83 -16.85
N ALA A 555 3.72 11.39 -16.49
CA ALA A 555 2.67 10.97 -17.41
C ALA A 555 1.31 11.60 -17.01
N GLN A 556 0.34 11.68 -17.92
CA GLN A 556 -0.95 12.30 -17.63
C GLN A 556 -1.76 11.41 -16.68
N SER A 557 -2.26 11.95 -15.56
CA SER A 557 -3.08 11.19 -14.60
C SER A 557 -4.52 11.00 -15.12
N LYS A 558 -5.05 9.77 -15.07
CA LYS A 558 -6.38 9.41 -15.62
C LYS A 558 -7.58 9.99 -14.86
N ASN A 559 -7.43 10.33 -13.58
CA ASN A 559 -8.49 10.92 -12.74
C ASN A 559 -8.23 12.40 -12.39
N SER A 560 -7.40 13.07 -13.18
CA SER A 560 -7.26 14.52 -13.06
C SER A 560 -8.50 15.18 -13.66
N ALA A 561 -9.41 15.64 -12.78
CA ALA A 561 -10.70 16.22 -13.12
C ALA A 561 -10.68 17.04 -14.44
N ASN A 562 -11.62 16.73 -15.34
CA ASN A 562 -11.96 17.57 -16.48
C ASN A 562 -12.70 18.83 -16.02
#